data_AF-A0A6V7IGG9-F1
#
_entry.id   AF-A0A6V7IGG9-F1
#
_cell.length_a   1.000
_cell.length_b   1.000
_cell.length_c   1.000
_cell.angle_alpha   90.00
_cell.angle_beta   90.00
_cell.angle_gamma   90.00
#
_symmetry.space_group_name_H-M   'P 1'
#
loop_
_entity.id
_entity.type
_entity.pdbx_description
1 polymer ?
#
loop_
_entity_poly.entity_id
_entity_poly.type
_entity_poly.pdbx_seq_one_letter_code
_entity_poly.pdbx_strand_id
1 'polypeptide(L)'
;DSDDEISHLEWETVRVRFLKAGTVQKLVESLANDDGELESTYINVFLATYRAFTTPREVLELLLARYDALDDNSPAITGEQHRKTLVQALHVWLDAYPGDWKSPPSHPLLSRLLDFTHRRLPGSELELKARHRLHRFQCEDQI
;
A
#
# COMPACT_ATOMS: atom_id res chain seq x y z
N ASP A 1 -0.90 -2.50 -60.84
CA ASP A 1 -1.16 -1.68 -59.66
C ASP A 1 -1.16 -2.54 -58.42
N SER A 2 -0.01 -2.54 -57.72
CA SER A 2 0.09 -3.08 -56.37
C SER A 2 -0.45 -2.02 -55.42
N ASP A 3 -1.61 -2.30 -54.85
CA ASP A 3 -2.21 -1.52 -53.77
C ASP A 3 -1.41 -1.87 -52.51
N ASP A 4 -0.34 -1.11 -52.25
CA ASP A 4 0.39 -1.19 -50.99
C ASP A 4 -0.57 -0.71 -49.88
N GLU A 5 -1.14 -1.66 -49.14
CA GLU A 5 -1.99 -1.40 -47.97
C GLU A 5 -1.15 -0.70 -46.90
N ILE A 6 -1.21 0.63 -46.89
CA ILE A 6 -0.49 1.49 -45.95
C ILE A 6 -1.01 1.20 -44.54
N SER A 7 -0.22 0.48 -43.74
CA SER A 7 -0.49 0.31 -42.31
C SER A 7 -0.45 1.68 -41.62
N HIS A 8 -1.62 2.22 -41.29
CA HIS A 8 -1.75 3.44 -40.51
C HIS A 8 -1.36 3.16 -39.06
N LEU A 9 -0.14 3.52 -38.67
CA LEU A 9 0.27 3.54 -37.27
C LEU A 9 -0.58 4.58 -36.51
N GLU A 10 -1.50 4.09 -35.67
CA GLU A 10 -2.24 4.94 -34.73
C GLU A 10 -1.35 5.27 -33.53
N TRP A 11 -1.12 6.57 -33.29
CA TRP A 11 -0.39 7.05 -32.13
C TRP A 11 -1.34 7.69 -31.14
N GLU A 12 -1.33 7.21 -29.90
CA GLU A 12 -2.07 7.84 -28.81
C GLU A 12 -1.11 8.64 -27.92
N THR A 13 -1.48 9.90 -27.64
CA THR A 13 -0.75 10.72 -26.65
C THR A 13 -1.30 10.43 -25.26
N VAL A 14 -0.57 9.62 -24.49
CA VAL A 14 -0.94 9.30 -23.10
C VAL A 14 -0.33 10.34 -22.16
N ARG A 15 -1.19 11.02 -21.38
CA ARG A 15 -0.75 11.96 -20.33
C ARG A 15 -0.49 11.19 -19.04
N VAL A 16 0.77 11.12 -18.63
CA VAL A 16 1.18 10.50 -17.36
C VAL A 16 1.35 11.57 -16.28
N ARG A 17 0.72 11.39 -15.12
CA ARG A 17 0.98 12.20 -13.93
C ARG A 17 2.13 11.58 -13.14
N PHE A 18 3.05 12.42 -12.66
CA PHE A 18 4.18 11.97 -11.86
C PHE A 18 4.31 12.81 -10.59
N LEU A 19 4.44 12.13 -9.45
CA LEU A 19 4.68 12.80 -8.17
C LEU A 19 6.15 13.22 -8.07
N LYS A 20 6.40 14.53 -8.16
CA LYS A 20 7.76 15.09 -8.08
C LYS A 20 8.25 15.27 -6.64
N ALA A 21 7.38 15.78 -5.78
CA ALA A 21 7.65 16.04 -4.37
C ALA A 21 6.31 16.13 -3.62
N GLY A 22 6.34 15.85 -2.32
CA GLY A 22 5.17 15.94 -1.45
C GLY A 22 5.54 15.70 0.00
N THR A 23 4.59 15.98 0.90
CA THR A 23 4.67 15.51 2.29
C THR A 23 4.53 13.99 2.33
N VAL A 24 4.95 13.34 3.41
CA VAL A 24 4.79 11.87 3.58
C VAL A 24 3.33 11.46 3.38
N GLN A 25 2.39 12.26 3.89
CA GLN A 25 0.97 12.07 3.65
C GLN A 25 0.65 12.04 2.15
N LYS A 26 1.13 13.03 1.37
CA LYS A 26 0.90 13.05 -0.08
C LYS A 26 1.54 11.87 -0.81
N LEU A 27 2.69 11.39 -0.35
CA LEU A 27 3.30 10.16 -0.90
C LEU A 27 2.40 8.94 -0.68
N VAL A 28 1.88 8.77 0.53
CA VAL A 28 0.92 7.69 0.84
C VAL A 28 -0.37 7.85 0.03
N GLU A 29 -0.82 9.09 -0.17
CA GLU A 29 -1.99 9.37 -0.99
C GLU A 29 -1.80 9.02 -2.48
N SER A 30 -0.57 9.09 -2.98
CA SER A 30 -0.22 8.74 -4.35
C SER A 30 0.03 7.25 -4.60
N LEU A 31 -0.16 6.38 -3.59
CA LEU A 31 -0.07 4.93 -3.78
C LEU A 31 -1.18 4.37 -4.68
N ALA A 32 -2.36 5.01 -4.65
CA ALA A 32 -3.47 4.69 -5.53
C ALA A 32 -3.53 5.74 -6.65
N ASN A 33 -3.69 5.29 -7.91
CA ASN A 33 -3.95 6.17 -9.03
C ASN A 33 -5.40 6.72 -8.99
N ASP A 34 -5.76 7.57 -9.96
CA ASP A 34 -7.11 8.18 -10.01
C ASP A 34 -8.23 7.13 -10.11
N ASP A 35 -7.95 5.96 -10.70
CA ASP A 35 -8.88 4.82 -10.81
C ASP A 35 -8.90 3.93 -9.55
N GLY A 36 -8.08 4.27 -8.55
CA GLY A 36 -7.97 3.57 -7.29
C GLY A 36 -7.14 2.29 -7.38
N GLU A 37 -6.34 2.08 -8.42
CA GLU A 37 -5.42 0.94 -8.57
C GLU A 37 -4.04 1.23 -7.96
N LEU A 38 -3.38 0.17 -7.48
CA LEU A 38 -2.04 0.27 -6.91
C LEU A 38 -0.99 0.51 -8.00
N GLU A 39 -0.30 1.65 -7.93
CA GLU A 39 0.78 1.93 -8.87
C GLU A 39 2.04 1.11 -8.49
N SER A 40 2.21 -0.03 -9.17
CA SER A 40 3.21 -1.05 -8.81
C SER A 40 4.66 -0.54 -8.79
N THR A 41 5.03 0.34 -9.71
CA THR A 41 6.37 0.93 -9.73
C THR A 41 6.57 1.85 -8.53
N TYR A 42 5.60 2.72 -8.27
CA TYR A 42 5.67 3.69 -7.20
C TYR A 42 5.71 3.06 -5.80
N ILE A 43 4.85 2.07 -5.50
CA ILE A 43 4.86 1.39 -4.20
C ILE A 43 6.22 0.73 -3.93
N ASN A 44 6.83 0.10 -4.93
CA ASN A 44 8.14 -0.54 -4.77
C ASN A 44 9.25 0.48 -4.49
N VAL A 45 9.28 1.59 -5.25
CA VAL A 45 10.24 2.68 -5.02
C VAL A 45 10.03 3.32 -3.64
N PHE A 46 8.78 3.58 -3.28
CA PHE A 46 8.42 4.17 -1.98
C PHE A 46 8.88 3.26 -0.83
N LEU A 47 8.49 1.98 -0.84
CA LEU A 47 8.84 1.03 0.23
C LEU A 47 10.35 0.79 0.36
N ALA A 48 11.10 0.89 -0.75
CA ALA A 48 12.55 0.78 -0.75
C ALA A 48 13.25 2.00 -0.13
N THR A 49 12.65 3.20 -0.20
CA THR A 49 13.36 4.46 0.07
C THR A 49 12.80 5.28 1.23
N TYR A 50 11.58 5.02 1.70
CA TYR A 50 10.91 5.89 2.67
C TYR A 50 11.69 6.12 3.98
N ARG A 51 12.48 5.13 4.41
CA ARG A 51 13.26 5.19 5.65
C ARG A 51 14.32 6.30 5.65
N ALA A 52 14.65 6.86 4.49
CA ALA A 52 15.52 8.01 4.39
C ALA A 52 14.88 9.31 4.91
N PHE A 53 13.54 9.37 5.01
CA PHE A 53 12.82 10.59 5.35
C PHE A 53 11.61 10.42 6.29
N THR A 54 11.22 9.19 6.63
CA THR A 54 10.12 8.90 7.58
C THR A 54 10.32 7.55 8.27
N THR A 55 9.43 7.19 9.19
CA THR A 55 9.50 5.95 9.98
C THR A 55 8.41 4.95 9.57
N PRO A 56 8.64 3.63 9.77
CA PRO A 56 7.61 2.62 9.53
C PRO A 56 6.30 2.93 10.28
N ARG A 57 6.41 3.41 11.52
CA ARG A 57 5.24 3.78 12.34
C ARG A 57 4.42 4.90 11.69
N GLU A 58 5.08 5.96 11.23
CA GLU A 58 4.42 7.10 10.61
C GLU A 58 3.72 6.69 9.29
N VAL A 59 4.39 5.88 8.47
CA VAL A 59 3.80 5.34 7.23
C VAL A 59 2.57 4.49 7.53
N LEU A 60 2.62 3.61 8.53
CA LEU A 60 1.47 2.80 8.91
C LEU A 60 0.30 3.68 9.36
N GLU A 61 0.50 4.62 10.28
CA GLU A 61 -0.59 5.48 10.76
C GLU A 61 -1.21 6.30 9.62
N LEU A 62 -0.41 6.77 8.65
CA LEU A 62 -0.94 7.48 7.47
C LEU A 62 -1.77 6.57 6.56
N LEU A 63 -1.34 5.31 6.35
CA LEU A 63 -2.12 4.33 5.58
C LEU A 63 -3.47 4.04 6.26
N LEU A 64 -3.46 3.83 7.58
CA LEU A 64 -4.67 3.54 8.35
C LEU A 64 -5.61 4.75 8.40
N ALA A 65 -5.07 5.94 8.65
CA ALA A 65 -5.86 7.17 8.67
C ALA A 65 -6.50 7.47 7.30
N ARG A 66 -5.78 7.21 6.20
CA ARG A 66 -6.34 7.35 4.85
C ARG A 66 -7.45 6.34 4.61
N TYR A 67 -7.29 5.09 5.05
CA TYR A 67 -8.32 4.07 4.93
C TYR A 67 -9.62 4.46 5.64
N ASP A 68 -9.51 5.01 6.85
CA ASP A 68 -10.66 5.51 7.61
C ASP A 68 -11.28 6.75 6.95
N ALA A 69 -10.48 7.69 6.46
CA ALA A 69 -10.99 8.90 5.80
C ALA A 69 -11.77 8.61 4.51
N LEU A 70 -11.50 7.48 3.86
CA LEU A 70 -12.23 7.01 2.68
C LEU A 70 -13.64 6.48 3.00
N ASP A 71 -13.93 6.08 4.25
CA ASP A 71 -15.31 5.74 4.66
C ASP A 71 -16.21 6.97 4.71
N ASP A 72 -15.66 8.13 5.13
CA ASP A 72 -16.47 9.32 5.41
C ASP A 72 -16.64 10.25 4.19
N ASN A 73 -15.67 10.30 3.28
CA ASN A 73 -15.53 11.42 2.34
C ASN A 73 -15.56 11.07 0.84
N SER A 74 -15.66 9.79 0.47
CA SER A 74 -15.50 9.36 -0.92
C SER A 74 -16.78 8.74 -1.49
N PRO A 75 -17.10 8.92 -2.80
CA PRO A 75 -18.17 8.15 -3.43
C PRO A 75 -17.89 6.65 -3.27
N ALA A 76 -18.92 5.90 -2.87
CA ALA A 76 -18.80 4.53 -2.37
C ALA A 76 -17.97 3.59 -3.28
N ILE A 77 -18.07 3.73 -4.60
CA ILE A 77 -17.34 2.88 -5.57
C ILE A 77 -15.85 3.23 -5.59
N THR A 78 -15.50 4.50 -5.73
CA THR A 78 -14.10 4.95 -5.79
C THR A 78 -13.41 4.77 -4.44
N GLY A 79 -14.11 5.05 -3.34
CA GLY A 79 -13.60 4.85 -1.98
C GLY A 79 -13.28 3.40 -1.67
N GLU A 80 -14.15 2.47 -2.06
CA GLU A 80 -13.92 1.04 -1.88
C GLU A 80 -12.72 0.54 -2.68
N GLN A 81 -12.56 0.98 -3.92
CA GLN A 81 -11.40 0.60 -4.74
C GLN A 81 -10.09 1.12 -4.13
N HIS A 82 -10.07 2.37 -3.69
CA HIS A 82 -8.92 2.93 -2.99
C HIS A 82 -8.59 2.18 -1.69
N ARG A 83 -9.60 1.77 -0.91
CA ARG A 83 -9.41 0.96 0.31
C ARG A 83 -8.78 -0.39 -0.02
N LYS A 84 -9.25 -1.08 -1.06
CA LYS A 84 -8.63 -2.33 -1.54
C LYS A 84 -7.17 -2.12 -1.90
N THR A 85 -6.83 -1.02 -2.57
CA THR A 85 -5.45 -0.68 -2.91
C THR A 85 -4.57 -0.43 -1.68
N LEU A 86 -5.09 0.22 -0.64
CA LEU A 86 -4.36 0.37 0.63
C LEU A 86 -4.11 -0.98 1.31
N VAL A 87 -5.09 -1.89 1.28
CA VAL A 87 -4.93 -3.26 1.78
C VAL A 87 -3.89 -4.03 0.97
N GLN A 88 -3.89 -3.89 -0.36
CA GLN A 88 -2.86 -4.47 -1.23
C GLN A 88 -1.47 -3.90 -0.93
N ALA A 89 -1.34 -2.59 -0.74
CA ALA A 89 -0.07 -1.95 -0.36
C ALA A 89 0.45 -2.51 0.98
N LEU A 90 -0.42 -2.71 1.97
CA LEU A 90 -0.07 -3.34 3.24
C LEU A 90 0.42 -4.77 3.05
N HIS A 91 -0.22 -5.56 2.19
CA HIS A 91 0.24 -6.91 1.85
C HIS A 91 1.64 -6.91 1.23
N VAL A 92 1.88 -6.04 0.24
CA VAL A 92 3.19 -5.90 -0.42
C VAL A 92 4.26 -5.51 0.59
N TRP A 93 3.97 -4.52 1.43
CA TRP A 93 4.91 -4.06 2.44
C TRP A 93 5.25 -5.13 3.48
N LEU A 94 4.23 -5.86 3.92
CA LEU A 94 4.38 -7.01 4.81
C LEU A 94 5.37 -8.04 4.24
N ASP A 95 5.30 -8.34 2.95
CA ASP A 95 6.14 -9.37 2.33
C ASP A 95 7.53 -8.89 1.94
N ALA A 96 7.62 -7.70 1.34
CA ALA A 96 8.87 -7.20 0.80
C ALA A 96 9.86 -6.76 1.89
N TYR A 97 9.37 -6.30 3.05
CA TYR A 97 10.21 -5.71 4.10
C TYR A 97 9.88 -6.26 5.49
N PRO A 98 10.10 -7.57 5.76
CA PRO A 98 9.79 -8.18 7.07
C PRO A 98 10.54 -7.53 8.25
N GLY A 99 11.68 -6.88 8.00
CA GLY A 99 12.47 -6.19 9.02
C GLY A 99 11.77 -4.98 9.65
N ASP A 100 10.85 -4.31 8.94
CA ASP A 100 10.10 -3.17 9.49
C ASP A 100 9.11 -3.59 10.57
N TRP A 101 8.61 -4.80 10.42
CA TRP A 101 7.58 -5.40 11.26
C TRP A 101 8.19 -6.10 12.48
N LYS A 102 9.46 -6.51 12.38
CA LYS A 102 10.19 -7.17 13.46
C LYS A 102 10.83 -6.14 14.37
N SER A 103 10.08 -5.74 15.40
CA SER A 103 10.62 -4.91 16.50
C SER A 103 10.44 -5.60 17.87
N PRO A 104 11.37 -6.50 18.27
CA PRO A 104 11.35 -7.17 19.57
C PRO A 104 11.29 -6.18 20.75
N PRO A 105 10.70 -6.54 21.90
CA PRO A 105 10.00 -7.81 22.19
C PRO A 105 8.49 -7.77 21.87
N SER A 106 7.93 -6.59 21.60
CA SER A 106 6.47 -6.38 21.53
C SER A 106 5.92 -6.22 20.11
N HIS A 107 6.78 -6.10 19.10
CA HIS A 107 6.43 -5.88 17.69
C HIS A 107 5.26 -4.90 17.48
N PRO A 108 5.35 -3.67 18.02
CA PRO A 108 4.20 -2.76 18.13
C PRO A 108 3.58 -2.39 16.77
N LEU A 109 4.36 -2.40 15.69
CA LEU A 109 3.87 -2.12 14.35
C LEU A 109 2.91 -3.22 13.86
N LEU A 110 3.26 -4.50 14.09
CA LEU A 110 2.39 -5.63 13.78
C LEU A 110 1.16 -5.67 14.68
N SER A 111 1.31 -5.42 15.97
CA SER A 111 0.18 -5.36 16.91
C SER A 111 -0.81 -4.26 16.50
N ARG A 112 -0.31 -3.10 16.07
CA ARG A 112 -1.13 -2.00 15.57
C ARG A 112 -1.88 -2.36 14.29
N LEU A 113 -1.19 -3.00 13.32
CA LEU A 113 -1.84 -3.50 12.11
C LEU A 113 -2.93 -4.53 12.44
N LEU A 114 -2.65 -5.45 13.37
CA LEU A 114 -3.60 -6.46 13.80
C LEU A 114 -4.86 -5.86 14.42
N ASP A 115 -4.71 -4.94 15.36
CA ASP A 115 -5.83 -4.22 15.96
C ASP A 115 -6.71 -3.53 14.89
N PHE A 116 -6.08 -2.87 13.93
CA PHE A 116 -6.80 -2.28 12.81
C PHE A 116 -7.56 -3.32 11.98
N THR A 117 -6.88 -4.39 11.56
CA THR A 117 -7.52 -5.43 10.73
C THR A 117 -8.64 -6.15 11.47
N HIS A 118 -8.52 -6.35 12.79
CA HIS A 118 -9.57 -6.96 13.58
C HIS A 118 -10.84 -6.09 13.64
N ARG A 119 -10.66 -4.76 13.73
CA ARG A 119 -11.78 -3.81 13.80
C ARG A 119 -12.42 -3.52 12.45
N ARG A 120 -11.63 -3.42 11.39
CA ARG A 120 -12.09 -2.97 10.06
C ARG A 120 -12.24 -4.09 9.03
N LEU A 121 -11.45 -5.16 9.15
CA LEU A 121 -11.29 -6.22 8.15
C LEU A 121 -11.32 -7.62 8.80
N PRO A 122 -12.33 -7.95 9.63
CA PRO A 122 -12.34 -9.21 10.37
C PRO A 122 -12.39 -10.41 9.42
N GLY A 123 -11.49 -11.37 9.65
CA GLY A 123 -11.36 -12.59 8.83
C GLY A 123 -10.67 -12.38 7.49
N SER A 124 -10.12 -11.19 7.22
CA SER A 124 -9.38 -10.93 5.99
C SER A 124 -8.05 -11.69 5.92
N GLU A 125 -7.56 -11.91 4.69
CA GLU A 125 -6.24 -12.49 4.46
C GLU A 125 -5.13 -11.64 5.11
N LEU A 126 -5.30 -10.32 5.15
CA LEU A 126 -4.35 -9.41 5.79
C LEU A 126 -4.27 -9.65 7.30
N GLU A 127 -5.41 -9.80 7.97
CA GLU A 127 -5.46 -10.12 9.41
C GLU A 127 -4.76 -11.44 9.70
N LEU A 128 -5.11 -12.50 8.96
CA LEU A 128 -4.53 -13.83 9.14
C LEU A 128 -3.02 -13.81 8.95
N LYS A 129 -2.56 -13.10 7.91
CA LYS A 129 -1.14 -12.96 7.59
C LYS A 129 -0.37 -12.18 8.64
N ALA A 130 -0.92 -11.07 9.12
CA ALA A 130 -0.33 -10.29 10.21
C ALA A 130 -0.24 -11.13 11.50
N ARG A 131 -1.27 -11.95 11.78
CA ARG A 131 -1.32 -12.81 12.97
C ARG A 131 -0.28 -13.92 12.91
N HIS A 132 -0.20 -14.62 11.79
CA HIS A 132 0.83 -15.63 11.57
C HIS A 132 2.23 -15.05 11.68
N ARG A 133 2.45 -13.85 11.13
CA ARG A 133 3.76 -13.19 11.19
C ARG A 133 4.13 -12.76 12.61
N LEU A 134 3.19 -12.21 13.38
CA LEU A 134 3.41 -11.86 14.79
C LEU A 134 3.76 -13.10 15.62
N HIS A 135 2.98 -14.18 15.48
CA HIS A 135 3.24 -15.43 16.19
C HIS A 135 4.63 -15.97 15.88
N ARG A 136 5.02 -15.99 14.59
CA ARG A 136 6.35 -16.44 14.17
C ARG A 136 7.46 -15.61 14.84
N PHE A 137 7.36 -14.29 14.84
CA PHE A 137 8.39 -13.44 15.46
C PHE A 137 8.45 -13.60 16.98
N GLN A 138 7.31 -13.74 17.65
CA GLN A 138 7.27 -14.02 19.09
C GLN A 138 7.92 -15.35 19.47
N CYS A 139 7.79 -16.38 18.62
CA CYS A 139 8.51 -17.65 18.80
C CYS A 139 10.01 -17.49 18.57
N GLU A 140 10.42 -16.73 17.56
CA GLU A 140 11.84 -16.45 17.27
C GLU A 140 12.53 -15.66 18.39
N ASP A 141 11.81 -14.73 19.03
CA ASP A 141 12.34 -13.87 20.11
C ASP A 141 12.51 -14.61 21.46
N GLN A 142 11.95 -15.83 21.61
CA GLN A 142 12.05 -16.66 22.81
C GLN A 142 13.25 -17.62 22.79
N ILE A 143 14.06 -17.60 21.72
CA ILE A 143 15.25 -18.44 21.50
C ILE A 143 16.50 -17.60 21.78
#